data_AF-A0A540WTA5-F1
#
_entry.id   AF-A0A540WTA5-F1
#
_cell.length_a   1.000
_cell.length_b   1.000
_cell.length_c   1.000
_cell.angle_alpha   90.00
_cell.angle_beta   90.00
_cell.angle_gamma   90.00
#
_symmetry.space_group_name_H-M   'P 1'
#
loop_
_entity.id
_entity.type
_entity.pdbx_description
1 polymer ?
#
loop_
_entity_poly.entity_id
_entity_poly.type
_entity_poly.pdbx_seq_one_letter_code
_entity_poly.pdbx_strand_id
1 'polypeptide(L)'
;MKKFAALVGLLGVLGVLPAHAAELKDVFGKEVPIGKGRPTVVLYANKGTRDELREHAYQFVYDVRAVKPIVVVRVDLRDVPGLFKGMAKGEIRKSHAESLGLMRDLFQRHGESPPPELDSSLFMVADNKGEPHQSVGLKKGFKTVYAQVLDPAGQELARGPFPQSAGTLGRAVAVSPTSPASARLAGVVR
;
A
#
# COMPACT_ATOMS: atom_id res chain seq x y z
N MET A 1 -56.43 -20.34 19.35
CA MET A 1 -55.15 -20.73 18.71
C MET A 1 -54.96 -19.85 17.47
N LYS A 2 -54.01 -18.92 17.51
CA LYS A 2 -53.82 -17.84 16.51
C LYS A 2 -52.95 -18.31 15.33
N LYS A 3 -53.22 -17.73 14.15
CA LYS A 3 -52.68 -18.01 12.82
C LYS A 3 -51.40 -17.20 12.51
N PHE A 4 -50.81 -17.49 11.33
CA PHE A 4 -49.74 -16.82 10.55
C PHE A 4 -48.31 -17.31 10.84
N ALA A 5 -47.62 -18.08 9.99
CA ALA A 5 -47.26 -17.99 8.56
C ALA A 5 -45.76 -17.63 8.42
N ALA A 6 -45.07 -18.39 7.57
CA ALA A 6 -43.64 -18.36 7.31
C ALA A 6 -43.15 -17.05 6.69
N LEU A 7 -41.90 -16.67 6.98
CA LEU A 7 -41.09 -15.86 6.07
C LEU A 7 -39.61 -16.30 6.14
N VAL A 8 -39.22 -17.06 5.12
CA VAL A 8 -37.83 -17.22 4.68
C VAL A 8 -37.41 -15.90 4.03
N GLY A 9 -36.24 -15.36 4.39
CA GLY A 9 -35.75 -14.14 3.75
C GLY A 9 -34.38 -13.68 4.24
N LEU A 10 -33.34 -14.34 3.75
CA LEU A 10 -32.20 -13.64 3.14
C LEU A 10 -31.60 -12.45 3.92
N LEU A 11 -30.96 -12.67 5.07
CA LEU A 11 -29.88 -11.79 5.50
C LEU A 11 -28.57 -12.30 4.87
N GLY A 12 -28.47 -11.99 3.58
CA GLY A 12 -27.25 -12.14 2.81
C GLY A 12 -26.12 -11.38 3.49
N VAL A 13 -25.04 -12.11 3.75
CA VAL A 13 -23.64 -11.67 3.65
C VAL A 13 -23.49 -10.17 3.86
N LEU A 14 -23.39 -9.76 5.13
CA LEU A 14 -22.54 -8.62 5.47
C LEU A 14 -21.17 -8.96 4.90
N GLY A 15 -20.89 -8.47 3.69
CA GLY A 15 -19.55 -8.45 3.15
C GLY A 15 -18.71 -7.75 4.20
N VAL A 16 -17.87 -8.54 4.88
CA VAL A 16 -16.81 -8.01 5.72
C VAL A 16 -15.97 -7.18 4.76
N LEU A 17 -16.24 -5.88 4.72
CA LEU A 17 -15.29 -4.94 4.16
C LEU A 17 -13.98 -5.24 4.88
N PRO A 18 -12.90 -5.60 4.16
CA PRO A 18 -11.64 -5.91 4.82
C PRO A 18 -11.30 -4.71 5.69
N ALA A 19 -11.09 -4.95 6.99
CA ALA A 19 -10.82 -3.94 8.02
C ALA A 19 -9.53 -3.11 7.77
N HIS A 20 -8.92 -3.28 6.60
CA HIS A 20 -7.77 -2.55 6.11
C HIS A 20 -8.13 -1.24 5.37
N ALA A 21 -9.42 -0.98 5.10
CA ALA A 21 -9.89 0.18 4.33
C ALA A 21 -10.37 1.38 5.18
N ALA A 22 -10.38 1.28 6.51
CA ALA A 22 -10.70 2.44 7.37
C ALA A 22 -9.62 3.52 7.19
N GLU A 23 -9.98 4.61 6.52
CA GLU A 23 -9.18 5.79 6.14
C GLU A 23 -7.75 5.83 6.70
N LEU A 24 -6.84 5.16 5.99
CA LEU A 24 -5.41 5.26 6.23
C LEU A 24 -4.94 6.64 5.77
N LYS A 25 -4.45 7.47 6.69
CA LYS A 25 -3.89 8.79 6.36
C LYS A 25 -2.36 8.76 6.33
N ASP A 26 -1.77 9.41 5.35
CA ASP A 26 -0.33 9.59 5.25
C ASP A 26 0.21 10.64 6.25
N VAL A 27 1.53 10.86 6.27
CA VAL A 27 2.16 11.84 7.17
C VAL A 27 1.77 13.31 6.88
N PHE A 28 1.13 13.58 5.75
CA PHE A 28 0.56 14.87 5.37
C PHE A 28 -0.95 14.95 5.60
N GLY A 29 -1.58 13.86 6.04
CA GLY A 29 -3.03 13.79 6.30
C GLY A 29 -3.86 13.42 5.07
N LYS A 30 -3.24 13.06 3.94
CA LYS A 30 -3.94 12.61 2.73
C LYS A 30 -4.42 11.18 2.90
N GLU A 31 -5.59 10.88 2.36
CA GLU A 31 -6.07 9.49 2.26
C GLU A 31 -5.18 8.66 1.34
N VAL A 32 -4.84 7.45 1.79
CA VAL A 32 -4.13 6.47 0.97
C VAL A 32 -5.15 5.65 0.17
N PRO A 33 -5.08 5.65 -1.17
CA PRO A 33 -6.12 5.09 -2.04
C PRO A 33 -6.03 3.56 -2.23
N ILE A 34 -5.86 2.78 -1.16
CA ILE A 34 -5.82 1.31 -1.23
C ILE A 34 -7.17 0.78 -1.73
N GLY A 35 -7.15 -0.14 -2.70
CA GLY A 35 -8.37 -0.73 -3.27
C GLY A 35 -9.14 0.21 -4.20
N LYS A 36 -8.51 1.30 -4.69
CA LYS A 36 -9.14 2.26 -5.62
C LYS A 36 -8.69 2.03 -7.08
N GLY A 37 -8.70 0.78 -7.55
CA GLY A 37 -8.52 0.47 -8.98
C GLY A 37 -7.07 0.35 -9.48
N ARG A 38 -6.08 0.47 -8.59
CA ARG A 38 -4.66 0.27 -8.90
C ARG A 38 -4.06 -0.77 -7.93
N PRO A 39 -3.15 -1.65 -8.39
CA PRO A 39 -2.42 -2.52 -7.48
C PRO A 39 -1.61 -1.68 -6.48
N THR A 40 -1.45 -2.17 -5.26
CA THR A 40 -0.73 -1.45 -4.20
C THR A 40 0.48 -2.26 -3.75
N VAL A 41 1.65 -1.63 -3.74
CA VAL A 41 2.87 -2.15 -3.12
C VAL A 41 2.99 -1.52 -1.73
N VAL A 42 2.83 -2.31 -0.68
CA VAL A 42 3.02 -1.91 0.71
C VAL A 42 4.41 -2.33 1.17
N LEU A 43 5.20 -1.37 1.63
CA LEU A 43 6.54 -1.56 2.17
C LEU A 43 6.51 -1.28 3.66
N TYR A 44 6.75 -2.30 4.48
CA TYR A 44 6.86 -2.18 5.93
C TYR A 44 8.32 -1.90 6.26
N ALA A 45 8.55 -0.75 6.87
CA ALA A 45 9.88 -0.22 7.17
C ALA A 45 9.93 0.30 8.60
N ASN A 46 11.15 0.48 9.11
CA ASN A 46 11.40 1.19 10.35
C ASN A 46 12.72 1.96 10.22
N LYS A 47 13.15 2.65 11.28
CA LYS A 47 14.41 3.41 11.30
C LYS A 47 15.61 2.57 10.84
N GLY A 48 15.68 1.31 11.25
CA GLY A 48 16.78 0.39 10.96
C GLY A 48 16.75 -0.22 9.55
N THR A 49 15.67 -0.03 8.78
CA THR A 49 15.56 -0.56 7.41
C THR A 49 15.61 0.54 6.35
N ARG A 50 16.01 1.77 6.72
CA ARG A 50 16.02 2.93 5.81
C ARG A 50 16.95 2.72 4.62
N ASP A 51 18.14 2.20 4.85
CA ASP A 51 19.13 2.00 3.78
C ASP A 51 18.68 0.91 2.80
N GLU A 52 18.17 -0.21 3.30
CA GLU A 52 17.63 -1.29 2.48
C GLU A 52 16.43 -0.84 1.63
N LEU A 53 15.54 -0.02 2.21
CA LEU A 53 14.44 0.62 1.47
C LEU A 53 14.98 1.49 0.33
N ARG A 54 16.00 2.32 0.61
CA ARG A 54 16.59 3.24 -0.38
C ARG A 54 17.29 2.49 -1.51
N GLU A 55 18.03 1.43 -1.19
CA GLU A 55 18.86 0.71 -2.15
C GLU A 55 18.03 -0.16 -3.08
N HIS A 56 17.04 -0.88 -2.55
CA HIS A 56 16.36 -1.92 -3.31
C HIS A 56 14.91 -1.57 -3.66
N ALA A 57 14.18 -0.89 -2.78
CA ALA A 57 12.73 -0.77 -2.95
C ALA A 57 12.35 0.22 -4.06
N TYR A 58 13.11 1.29 -4.25
CA TYR A 58 12.86 2.25 -5.34
C TYR A 58 13.22 1.71 -6.71
N GLN A 59 14.29 0.91 -6.82
CA GLN A 59 14.58 0.20 -8.06
C GLN A 59 13.43 -0.76 -8.39
N PHE A 60 12.95 -1.54 -7.40
CA PHE A 60 11.81 -2.42 -7.61
C PHE A 60 10.53 -1.67 -8.05
N VAL A 61 10.20 -0.56 -7.40
CA VAL A 61 9.05 0.29 -7.79
C VAL A 61 9.20 0.78 -9.23
N TYR A 62 10.41 1.17 -9.63
CA TYR A 62 10.71 1.54 -11.01
C TYR A 62 10.53 0.34 -11.96
N ASP A 63 11.00 -0.85 -11.61
CA ASP A 63 10.87 -2.04 -12.46
C ASP A 63 9.41 -2.41 -12.73
N VAL A 64 8.51 -2.18 -11.76
CA VAL A 64 7.06 -2.42 -11.91
C VAL A 64 6.25 -1.20 -12.37
N ARG A 65 6.91 -0.10 -12.77
CA ARG A 65 6.25 1.19 -13.08
C ARG A 65 5.17 1.12 -14.15
N ALA A 66 5.25 0.17 -15.08
CA ALA A 66 4.33 0.05 -16.21
C ALA A 66 2.86 -0.14 -15.76
N VAL A 67 2.62 -0.83 -14.64
CA VAL A 67 1.26 -1.02 -14.10
C VAL A 67 0.81 0.13 -13.18
N LYS A 68 1.68 1.13 -12.99
CA LYS A 68 1.42 2.31 -12.17
C LYS A 68 0.89 1.95 -10.78
N PRO A 69 1.64 1.20 -9.95
CA PRO A 69 1.15 0.84 -8.61
C PRO A 69 1.03 2.05 -7.69
N ILE A 70 0.16 1.97 -6.70
CA ILE A 70 0.22 2.83 -5.52
C ILE A 70 1.30 2.26 -4.61
N VAL A 71 2.23 3.09 -4.13
CA VAL A 71 3.30 2.70 -3.22
C VAL A 71 3.00 3.27 -1.84
N VAL A 72 2.96 2.41 -0.83
CA VAL A 72 2.67 2.79 0.55
C VAL A 72 3.81 2.31 1.44
N VAL A 73 4.62 3.23 1.95
CA VAL A 73 5.63 2.91 2.96
C VAL A 73 5.01 3.09 4.35
N ARG A 74 4.78 1.98 5.07
CA ARG A 74 4.37 2.00 6.47
C ARG A 74 5.62 2.00 7.34
N VAL A 75 5.79 3.05 8.13
CA VAL A 75 6.94 3.24 9.01
C VAL A 75 6.56 2.91 10.45
N ASP A 76 7.12 1.84 10.99
CA ASP A 76 6.92 1.43 12.38
C ASP A 76 7.58 2.42 13.35
N LEU A 77 6.78 2.98 14.24
CA LEU A 77 7.22 3.90 15.30
C LEU A 77 7.17 3.28 16.69
N ARG A 78 6.97 1.96 16.83
CA ARG A 78 6.97 1.27 18.14
C ARG A 78 8.31 1.40 18.87
N ASP A 79 9.42 1.54 18.15
CA ASP A 79 10.76 1.78 18.69
C ASP A 79 11.04 3.25 19.04
N VAL A 80 10.16 4.16 18.65
CA VAL A 80 10.33 5.59 18.93
C VAL A 80 9.64 5.93 20.25
N PRO A 81 10.37 6.46 21.26
CA PRO A 81 9.75 6.89 22.49
C PRO A 81 8.68 7.96 22.23
N GLY A 82 7.60 7.95 23.01
CA GLY A 82 6.41 8.78 22.76
C GLY A 82 6.72 10.26 22.53
N LEU A 83 7.62 10.83 23.33
CA LEU A 83 8.01 12.24 23.24
C LEU A 83 8.72 12.60 21.92
N PHE A 84 9.31 11.63 21.20
CA PHE A 84 10.00 11.83 19.92
C PHE A 84 9.13 11.51 18.69
N LYS A 85 7.88 11.04 18.87
CA LYS A 85 7.02 10.66 17.73
C LYS A 85 6.72 11.83 16.79
N GLY A 86 6.60 13.05 17.32
CA GLY A 86 6.44 14.27 16.50
C GLY A 86 7.65 14.53 15.59
N MET A 87 8.86 14.40 16.15
CA MET A 87 10.11 14.52 15.39
C MET A 87 10.23 13.40 14.35
N ALA A 88 9.93 12.16 14.71
CA ALA A 88 9.95 11.03 13.79
C ALA A 88 8.99 11.24 12.61
N LYS A 89 7.77 11.77 12.85
CA LYS A 89 6.85 12.13 11.76
C LYS A 89 7.42 13.21 10.85
N GLY A 90 8.16 14.19 11.39
CA GLY A 90 8.89 15.19 10.63
C GLY A 90 9.97 14.56 9.72
N GLU A 91 10.74 13.62 10.24
CA GLU A 91 11.76 12.89 9.46
C GLU A 91 11.13 12.00 8.37
N ILE A 92 9.96 11.41 8.62
CA ILE A 92 9.23 10.66 7.58
C ILE A 92 8.79 11.60 6.45
N ARG A 93 8.35 12.84 6.75
CA ARG A 93 8.00 13.82 5.71
C ARG A 93 9.21 14.20 4.84
N LYS A 94 10.39 14.38 5.45
CA LYS A 94 11.64 14.61 4.71
C LYS A 94 11.99 13.41 3.84
N SER A 95 11.90 12.21 4.42
CA SER A 95 12.15 10.95 3.70
C SER A 95 11.20 10.77 2.52
N HIS A 96 9.94 11.21 2.62
CA HIS A 96 8.98 11.21 1.50
C HIS A 96 9.48 12.07 0.34
N ALA A 97 9.93 13.30 0.61
CA ALA A 97 10.50 14.18 -0.42
C ALA A 97 11.78 13.61 -1.04
N GLU A 98 12.69 13.06 -0.23
CA GLU A 98 13.90 12.38 -0.70
C GLU A 98 13.56 11.20 -1.62
N SER A 99 12.54 10.43 -1.27
CA SER A 99 12.09 9.25 -2.03
C SER A 99 11.54 9.63 -3.39
N LEU A 100 10.76 10.72 -3.45
CA LEU A 100 10.31 11.27 -4.73
C LEU A 100 11.48 11.78 -5.58
N GLY A 101 12.49 12.39 -4.96
CA GLY A 101 13.74 12.78 -5.64
C GLY A 101 14.44 11.57 -6.26
N LEU A 102 14.68 10.52 -5.48
CA LEU A 102 15.31 9.29 -5.95
C LEU A 102 14.56 8.64 -7.12
N MET A 103 13.22 8.63 -7.05
CA MET A 103 12.40 8.14 -8.16
C MET A 103 12.59 8.98 -9.43
N ARG A 104 12.57 10.31 -9.31
CA ARG A 104 12.82 11.19 -10.47
C ARG A 104 14.21 10.96 -11.07
N ASP A 105 15.22 10.81 -10.23
CA ASP A 105 16.59 10.51 -10.66
C ASP A 105 16.70 9.14 -11.34
N LEU A 106 15.94 8.14 -10.89
CA LEU A 106 15.85 6.83 -11.57
C LEU A 106 15.28 6.99 -12.98
N PHE A 107 14.14 7.67 -13.13
CA PHE A 107 13.55 7.94 -14.45
C PHE A 107 14.55 8.65 -15.37
N GLN A 108 15.21 9.70 -14.90
CA GLN A 108 16.20 10.45 -15.67
C GLN A 108 17.41 9.60 -16.09
N ARG A 109 17.95 8.76 -15.20
CA ARG A 109 19.06 7.85 -15.52
C ARG A 109 18.71 6.83 -16.60
N HIS A 110 17.43 6.48 -16.71
CA HIS A 110 16.91 5.61 -17.76
C HIS A 110 16.45 6.38 -19.01
N GLY A 111 16.66 7.71 -19.07
CA GLY A 111 16.23 8.54 -20.21
C GLY A 111 14.72 8.71 -20.33
N GLU A 112 13.98 8.42 -19.26
CA GLU A 112 12.52 8.53 -19.19
C GLU A 112 12.13 9.79 -18.40
N SER A 113 11.00 10.39 -18.76
CA SER A 113 10.38 11.46 -17.94
C SER A 113 9.60 10.83 -16.78
N PRO A 114 9.71 11.36 -15.54
CA PRO A 114 8.87 10.92 -14.44
C PRO A 114 7.37 11.08 -14.78
N PRO A 115 6.51 10.12 -14.42
CA PRO A 115 5.08 10.22 -14.70
C PRO A 115 4.45 11.37 -13.90
N PRO A 116 3.45 12.08 -14.46
CA PRO A 116 2.80 13.21 -13.80
C PRO A 116 2.11 12.83 -12.47
N GLU A 117 1.73 11.57 -12.32
CA GLU A 117 1.12 11.01 -11.12
C GLU A 117 2.12 10.52 -10.05
N LEU A 118 3.43 10.75 -10.21
CA LEU A 118 4.44 10.23 -9.26
C LEU A 118 4.18 10.70 -7.83
N ASP A 119 3.94 12.00 -7.64
CA ASP A 119 3.68 12.61 -6.33
C ASP A 119 2.37 12.13 -5.67
N SER A 120 1.42 11.65 -6.46
CA SER A 120 0.14 11.11 -6.00
C SER A 120 0.11 9.57 -5.96
N SER A 121 1.26 8.93 -6.19
CA SER A 121 1.40 7.47 -6.19
C SER A 121 2.29 6.95 -5.06
N LEU A 122 3.02 7.82 -4.35
CA LEU A 122 3.87 7.44 -3.22
C LEU A 122 3.36 8.06 -1.92
N PHE A 123 3.02 7.19 -0.96
CA PHE A 123 2.50 7.56 0.35
C PHE A 123 3.40 7.02 1.44
N MET A 124 3.63 7.82 2.49
CA MET A 124 4.31 7.35 3.71
C MET A 124 3.37 7.49 4.90
N VAL A 125 3.22 6.41 5.67
CA VAL A 125 2.31 6.32 6.81
C VAL A 125 3.11 6.04 8.07
N ALA A 126 2.94 6.88 9.08
CA ALA A 126 3.52 6.67 10.40
C ALA A 126 2.63 5.72 11.22
N ASP A 127 3.12 4.53 11.54
CA ASP A 127 2.41 3.55 12.35
C ASP A 127 2.83 3.65 13.82
N ASN A 128 2.00 4.34 14.61
CA ASN A 128 2.28 4.58 16.03
C ASN A 128 2.03 3.36 16.92
N LYS A 129 1.19 2.42 16.48
CA LYS A 129 0.71 1.27 17.27
C LYS A 129 1.39 -0.03 16.85
N GLY A 130 1.77 -0.14 15.58
CA GLY A 130 2.42 -1.31 15.00
C GLY A 130 1.47 -2.45 14.65
N GLU A 131 0.15 -2.25 14.77
CA GLU A 131 -0.88 -3.26 14.46
C GLU A 131 -0.70 -3.82 13.03
N PRO A 132 -0.60 -2.99 11.96
CA PRO A 132 -0.27 -3.45 10.61
C PRO A 132 1.03 -4.26 10.50
N HIS A 133 2.05 -3.92 11.28
CA HIS A 133 3.33 -4.65 11.26
C HIS A 133 3.17 -6.01 11.95
N GLN A 134 2.42 -6.07 13.04
CA GLN A 134 2.13 -7.31 13.77
C GLN A 134 1.28 -8.27 12.94
N SER A 135 0.31 -7.77 12.17
CA SER A 135 -0.56 -8.62 11.34
C SER A 135 0.20 -9.39 10.25
N VAL A 136 1.37 -8.90 9.84
CA VAL A 136 2.28 -9.58 8.91
C VAL A 136 3.44 -10.29 9.62
N GLY A 137 3.35 -10.46 10.94
CA GLY A 137 4.31 -11.21 11.76
C GLY A 137 5.59 -10.44 12.13
N LEU A 138 5.66 -9.13 11.88
CA LEU A 138 6.86 -8.34 12.18
C LEU A 138 6.93 -7.95 13.65
N LYS A 139 7.99 -8.44 14.29
CA LYS A 139 8.39 -8.00 15.62
C LYS A 139 8.91 -6.57 15.58
N LYS A 140 8.81 -5.88 16.71
CA LYS A 140 9.42 -4.56 16.94
C LYS A 140 10.94 -4.64 16.63
N GLY A 141 11.47 -3.62 15.96
CA GLY A 141 12.89 -3.55 15.60
C GLY A 141 13.36 -4.52 14.51
N PHE A 142 12.46 -5.03 13.66
CA PHE A 142 12.80 -5.90 12.53
C PHE A 142 13.90 -5.30 11.65
N LYS A 143 14.73 -6.15 11.04
CA LYS A 143 15.97 -5.72 10.37
C LYS A 143 15.89 -5.69 8.85
N THR A 144 14.80 -6.21 8.30
CA THR A 144 14.62 -6.39 6.86
C THR A 144 13.26 -5.83 6.45
N VAL A 145 13.22 -5.02 5.40
CA VAL A 145 11.98 -4.54 4.79
C VAL A 145 11.11 -5.74 4.46
N TYR A 146 9.82 -5.62 4.79
CA TYR A 146 8.83 -6.60 4.38
C TYR A 146 7.93 -5.94 3.34
N ALA A 147 7.59 -6.67 2.29
CA ALA A 147 6.77 -6.15 1.21
C ALA A 147 5.51 -6.99 1.07
N GLN A 148 4.41 -6.34 0.72
CA GLN A 148 3.12 -6.94 0.44
C GLN A 148 2.56 -6.29 -0.83
N VAL A 149 1.99 -7.10 -1.72
CA VAL A 149 1.32 -6.65 -2.94
C VAL A 149 -0.17 -6.90 -2.76
N LEU A 150 -0.96 -5.86 -2.98
CA LEU A 150 -2.41 -5.91 -2.99
C LEU A 150 -2.93 -5.70 -4.42
N ASP A 151 -4.00 -6.39 -4.76
CA ASP A 151 -4.73 -6.18 -6.01
C ASP A 151 -5.48 -4.83 -6.02
N PRO A 152 -6.11 -4.45 -7.15
CA PRO A 152 -6.92 -3.24 -7.23
C PRO A 152 -8.13 -3.16 -6.30
N ALA A 153 -8.56 -4.28 -5.70
CA ALA A 153 -9.62 -4.37 -4.70
C ALA A 153 -9.08 -4.36 -3.25
N GLY A 154 -7.74 -4.35 -3.09
CA GLY A 154 -7.08 -4.37 -1.78
C GLY A 154 -6.85 -5.76 -1.20
N GLN A 155 -7.02 -6.83 -1.99
CA GLN A 155 -6.75 -8.21 -1.56
C GLN A 155 -5.28 -8.56 -1.72
N GLU A 156 -4.71 -9.29 -0.75
CA GLU A 156 -3.29 -9.70 -0.79
C GLU A 156 -3.05 -10.71 -1.92
N LEU A 157 -2.06 -10.42 -2.77
CA LEU A 157 -1.61 -11.32 -3.85
C LEU A 157 -0.29 -12.01 -3.53
N ALA A 158 0.63 -11.30 -2.87
CA ALA A 158 1.92 -11.82 -2.48
C ALA A 158 2.50 -11.02 -1.33
N ARG A 159 3.38 -11.65 -0.54
CA ARG A 159 4.14 -10.97 0.51
C ARG A 159 5.44 -11.69 0.80
N GLY A 160 6.39 -10.98 1.40
CA GLY A 160 7.63 -11.59 1.86
C GLY A 160 8.71 -10.60 2.26
N PRO A 161 9.83 -11.09 2.84
CA PRO A 161 11.00 -10.27 3.10
C PRO A 161 11.60 -9.77 1.78
N PHE A 162 12.08 -8.54 1.81
CA PHE A 162 12.61 -7.82 0.67
C PHE A 162 14.10 -7.52 0.92
N PRO A 163 15.00 -7.67 -0.07
CA PRO A 163 14.74 -7.87 -1.50
C PRO A 163 14.50 -9.32 -1.95
N GLN A 164 14.58 -10.31 -1.06
CA GLN A 164 14.55 -11.74 -1.43
C GLN A 164 13.28 -12.13 -2.21
N SER A 165 12.16 -11.47 -1.92
CA SER A 165 10.87 -11.76 -2.56
C SER A 165 10.57 -10.88 -3.78
N ALA A 166 11.50 -10.01 -4.23
CA ALA A 166 11.27 -9.03 -5.30
C ALA A 166 10.72 -9.66 -6.59
N GLY A 167 11.27 -10.81 -7.02
CA GLY A 167 10.80 -11.50 -8.22
C GLY A 167 9.35 -11.99 -8.11
N THR A 168 8.97 -12.58 -6.98
CA THR A 168 7.60 -13.04 -6.72
C THR A 168 6.63 -11.86 -6.64
N LEU A 169 7.01 -10.79 -5.94
CA LEU A 169 6.22 -9.58 -5.80
C LEU A 169 6.01 -8.89 -7.15
N GLY A 170 7.06 -8.80 -7.97
CA GLY A 170 7.00 -8.19 -9.31
C GLY A 170 6.04 -8.93 -10.23
N ARG A 171 6.05 -10.28 -10.20
CA ARG A 171 5.06 -11.09 -10.94
C ARG A 171 3.64 -10.84 -10.44
N ALA A 172 3.43 -10.78 -9.12
CA ALA A 172 2.11 -10.51 -8.53
C ALA A 172 1.56 -9.14 -8.96
N VAL A 173 2.43 -8.12 -9.00
CA VAL A 173 2.09 -6.78 -9.50
C VAL A 173 1.73 -6.82 -10.99
N ALA A 174 2.49 -7.57 -11.80
CA ALA A 174 2.27 -7.66 -13.25
C ALA A 174 1.00 -8.42 -13.66
N VAL A 175 0.60 -9.45 -12.91
CA VAL A 175 -0.61 -10.25 -13.19
C VAL A 175 -1.88 -9.67 -12.56
N SER A 176 -1.76 -8.60 -11.78
CA SER A 176 -2.92 -7.90 -11.21
C SER A 176 -3.78 -7.36 -12.35
N PRO A 177 -5.01 -7.86 -12.56
CA PRO A 177 -5.87 -7.30 -13.59
C PRO A 177 -6.17 -5.87 -13.18
N THR A 178 -5.63 -4.88 -13.90
CA THR A 178 -6.10 -3.49 -13.79
C THR A 178 -7.59 -3.55 -14.07
N SER A 179 -8.41 -3.43 -13.00
CA SER A 179 -9.84 -3.57 -13.13
C SER A 179 -10.28 -2.55 -14.17
N PRO A 180 -10.85 -2.94 -15.32
CA PRO A 180 -11.52 -1.97 -16.16
C PRO A 180 -12.59 -1.36 -15.26
N ALA A 181 -12.60 -0.02 -15.17
CA ALA A 181 -13.70 0.71 -14.56
C ALA A 181 -14.98 0.03 -15.08
N SER A 182 -15.81 -0.48 -14.17
CA SER A 182 -17.04 -1.16 -14.55
C SER A 182 -17.82 -0.25 -15.48
N ALA A 183 -17.75 -0.54 -16.78
CA ALA A 183 -18.71 -0.09 -17.76
C ALA A 183 -20.01 -0.82 -17.40
N ARG A 184 -20.70 -0.32 -16.37
CA ARG A 184 -22.08 -0.70 -16.11
C ARG A 184 -22.89 -0.09 -17.25
N LEU A 185 -23.09 -0.92 -18.25
CA LEU A 185 -24.27 -1.05 -19.09
C LEU A 185 -25.50 -0.38 -18.43
N ALA A 186 -25.72 0.89 -18.74
CA ALA A 186 -27.07 1.42 -18.78
C ALA A 186 -27.58 1.08 -20.19
N GLY A 187 -28.20 -0.10 -20.27
CA GLY A 187 -28.85 -0.57 -21.48
C GLY A 187 -29.84 0.46 -21.98
N VAL A 188 -29.70 0.78 -23.26
CA VAL A 188 -30.77 1.27 -24.10
C VAL A 188 -31.97 0.34 -23.91
N VAL A 189 -33.06 0.87 -23.36
CA VAL A 189 -34.39 0.35 -23.61
C VAL A 189 -35.10 1.42 -24.41
N ARG A 190 -35.43 1.05 -25.65
CA ARG A 190 -36.23 1.82 -26.59
C ARG A 190 -37.66 1.98 -26.10
#